data_AF-A0A8I2K0B7-F1
#
_entry.id   AF-A0A8I2K0B7-F1
#
_cell.length_a   1.000
_cell.length_b   1.000
_cell.length_c   1.000
_cell.angle_alpha   90.00
_cell.angle_beta   90.00
_cell.angle_gamma   90.00
#
_symmetry.space_group_name_H-M   'P 1'
#
loop_
_entity.id
_entity.type
_entity.pdbx_description
1 polymer ?
#
loop_
_entity_poly.entity_id
_entity_poly.type
_entity_poly.pdbx_seq_one_letter_code
_entity_poly.pdbx_strand_id
1 'polypeptide(L)'
;MEFDDQFSQHYDEMLEGTYECADRIVINGYDKVLHHPGGFRWWWRELKGSDDDLDTNHLMRMASRFARRAKAFANHSNIEMIYCKPNEKKYEIAAEHIPEDKNFCGVFLILVSRASAFTWKVERSAGGKIRNIEAPNPYVFVNHYWFHIMDKEWGHVIVKISSHPPFDVQVILNGHEWVERKALKKKIKIKKEKNCFTYASDIKKLCKLADTIYEKGHLQSVCDRWVYYFLWFGLNQEEQKKSGFRYKFYIYQGELSRNFIFKRGRHLDEVYQNIIDLSRRHLDVKSLNTIFGWKHRPYNRKHKEKSFQVRIEKPLYNLTVLKLFDGIMIVKIYDKGERVLRIEVTCNNARHIKGKHGVENFSVMMEKFRQILESFIKALQLSHTSFIDNGEFDQLCLPSKKGAQRLAGIDLNKARCRNAMKAVLELSTKSGGFSSKDLANKYVQITQIPEQNYKSRHAAYDLRKLRAKQIVQKKENSRKYQVTTRGIAVIVASIVFREKIFKPISTGINKKEIAQAPQKLAKIDQIYLSIREKIMDICKCYGVEVKLCKTC
;
A
#
# COMPACT_ATOMS: atom_id res chain seq x y z
N MET A 1 -2.15 -18.17 11.10
CA MET A 1 -3.61 -17.89 11.08
C MET A 1 -4.28 -18.71 9.99
N GLU A 2 -5.50 -19.20 10.22
CA GLU A 2 -6.45 -19.46 9.12
C GLU A 2 -7.11 -18.12 8.79
N PHE A 3 -7.17 -17.77 7.51
CA PHE A 3 -7.79 -16.52 7.07
C PHE A 3 -9.29 -16.75 6.98
N ASP A 4 -10.02 -16.30 7.99
CA ASP A 4 -11.49 -16.40 8.05
C ASP A 4 -12.18 -15.23 7.33
N ASP A 5 -11.54 -14.69 6.29
CA ASP A 5 -12.18 -13.68 5.47
C ASP A 5 -13.09 -14.34 4.43
N GLN A 6 -14.26 -13.74 4.25
CA GLN A 6 -15.31 -14.25 3.38
C GLN A 6 -14.82 -14.43 1.92
N PHE A 7 -13.78 -13.71 1.47
CA PHE A 7 -13.26 -13.80 0.10
C PHE A 7 -12.46 -15.08 -0.08
N SER A 8 -11.60 -15.41 0.90
CA SER A 8 -10.89 -16.69 0.97
C SER A 8 -11.89 -17.85 0.98
N GLN A 9 -12.96 -17.76 1.78
CA GLN A 9 -14.02 -18.78 1.82
C GLN A 9 -14.76 -18.93 0.48
N HIS A 10 -15.14 -17.81 -0.15
CA HIS A 10 -15.89 -17.82 -1.40
C HIS A 10 -15.11 -18.46 -2.56
N TYR A 11 -13.78 -18.33 -2.56
CA TYR A 11 -12.91 -18.92 -3.58
C TYR A 11 -12.14 -20.15 -3.10
N ASP A 12 -12.46 -20.73 -1.94
CA ASP A 12 -11.66 -21.79 -1.31
C ASP A 12 -11.42 -22.99 -2.24
N GLU A 13 -12.47 -23.41 -2.96
CA GLU A 13 -12.36 -24.49 -3.95
C GLU A 13 -11.36 -24.18 -5.09
N MET A 14 -11.16 -22.91 -5.42
CA MET A 14 -10.23 -22.43 -6.43
C MET A 14 -8.82 -22.15 -5.89
N LEU A 15 -8.66 -22.04 -4.57
CA LEU A 15 -7.40 -21.69 -3.91
C LEU A 15 -6.61 -22.91 -3.46
N GLU A 16 -5.31 -22.89 -3.70
CA GLU A 16 -4.35 -23.80 -3.06
C GLU A 16 -4.00 -23.32 -1.65
N GLY A 17 -4.07 -22.00 -1.42
CA GLY A 17 -4.04 -21.41 -0.09
C GLY A 17 -3.74 -19.91 -0.13
N THR A 18 -3.77 -19.31 1.05
CA THR A 18 -3.58 -17.87 1.27
C THR A 18 -2.47 -17.65 2.29
N TYR A 19 -1.67 -16.59 2.10
CA TYR A 19 -0.69 -16.16 3.10
C TYR A 19 -0.56 -14.64 3.15
N GLU A 20 -0.14 -14.14 4.31
CA GLU A 20 0.30 -12.77 4.49
C GLU A 20 1.81 -12.70 4.69
N CYS A 21 2.42 -11.63 4.21
CA CYS A 21 3.83 -11.36 4.47
C CYS A 21 4.08 -9.85 4.48
N ALA A 22 4.79 -9.39 5.49
CA ALA A 22 5.44 -8.07 5.42
C ALA A 22 6.45 -8.10 4.26
N ASP A 23 6.43 -7.11 3.39
CA ASP A 23 7.35 -7.04 2.25
C ASP A 23 8.51 -6.11 2.54
N ARG A 24 8.42 -4.84 2.12
CA ARG A 24 9.41 -3.83 2.44
C ARG A 24 9.19 -3.23 3.82
N ILE A 25 10.24 -3.24 4.64
CA ILE A 25 10.28 -2.56 5.95
C ILE A 25 11.45 -1.57 5.90
N VAL A 26 11.15 -0.27 5.98
CA VAL A 26 12.16 0.79 6.03
C VAL A 26 12.15 1.41 7.41
N ILE A 27 13.31 1.46 8.05
CA ILE A 27 13.50 1.91 9.42
C ILE A 27 14.50 3.06 9.41
N ASN A 28 14.13 4.21 9.94
CA ASN A 28 15.07 5.30 10.18
C ASN A 28 15.65 5.18 11.60
N GLY A 29 16.94 5.44 11.74
CA GLY A 29 17.63 5.53 13.03
C GLY A 29 18.27 6.89 13.18
N TYR A 30 18.07 7.51 14.34
CA TYR A 30 18.77 8.73 14.72
C TYR A 30 18.92 8.82 16.24
N ASP A 31 19.92 9.55 16.70
CA ASP A 31 20.02 9.95 18.10
C ASP A 31 19.20 11.23 18.33
N LYS A 32 18.27 11.18 19.28
CA LYS A 32 17.36 12.30 19.57
C LYS A 32 18.08 13.53 20.11
N VAL A 33 19.11 13.33 20.91
CA VAL A 33 19.84 14.43 21.58
C VAL A 33 20.53 15.28 20.53
N LEU A 34 21.12 14.63 19.53
CA LEU A 34 21.88 15.31 18.47
C LEU A 34 20.99 16.06 17.45
N HIS A 35 19.66 15.91 17.50
CA HIS A 35 18.73 16.64 16.62
C HIS A 35 18.27 17.98 17.19
N HIS A 36 18.82 18.40 18.33
CA HIS A 36 18.61 19.71 18.91
C HIS A 36 19.94 20.44 19.08
N PRO A 37 20.05 21.76 18.82
CA PRO A 37 21.33 22.49 18.88
C PRO A 37 22.05 22.34 20.22
N GLY A 38 21.30 22.50 21.32
CA GLY A 38 21.84 22.36 22.68
C GLY A 38 22.28 20.94 23.00
N GLY A 39 21.50 19.93 22.57
CA GLY A 39 21.86 18.53 22.75
C GLY A 39 23.08 18.12 21.93
N PHE A 40 23.21 18.64 20.70
CA PHE A 40 24.40 18.44 19.87
C PHE A 40 25.66 19.03 20.50
N ARG A 41 25.57 20.26 21.04
CA ARG A 41 26.67 20.89 21.79
C ARG A 41 27.05 20.10 23.04
N TRP A 42 26.06 19.63 23.82
CA TRP A 42 26.32 18.79 24.98
C TRP A 42 27.04 17.49 24.59
N TRP A 43 26.53 16.79 23.57
CA TRP A 43 27.17 15.58 23.04
C TRP A 43 28.61 15.82 22.60
N TRP A 44 28.89 16.96 21.96
CA TRP A 44 30.24 17.34 21.57
C TRP A 44 31.16 17.51 22.78
N ARG A 45 30.71 18.16 23.85
CA ARG A 45 31.49 18.32 25.09
C ARG A 45 31.77 16.99 25.76
N GLU A 46 30.79 16.10 25.83
CA GLU A 46 31.03 14.74 26.36
C GLU A 46 32.08 14.01 25.51
N LEU A 47 32.02 14.16 24.19
CA LEU A 47 32.98 13.53 23.28
C LEU A 47 34.40 14.14 23.39
N LYS A 48 34.52 15.47 23.37
CA LYS A 48 35.79 16.20 23.18
C LYS A 48 36.33 16.90 24.43
N GLY A 49 35.54 17.04 25.48
CA GLY A 49 35.89 17.70 26.74
C GLY A 49 35.61 19.21 26.77
N SER A 50 35.52 19.88 25.60
CA SER A 50 35.22 21.31 25.51
C SER A 50 34.51 21.67 24.20
N ASP A 51 34.16 22.95 24.05
CA ASP A 51 33.60 23.52 22.81
C ASP A 51 34.66 24.06 21.85
N ASP A 52 35.94 24.00 22.21
CA ASP A 52 37.00 24.74 21.50
C ASP A 52 37.07 24.34 20.02
N ASP A 53 36.96 23.04 19.75
CA ASP A 53 36.97 22.46 18.41
C ASP A 53 35.58 22.24 17.81
N LEU A 54 34.50 22.73 18.43
CA LEU A 54 33.17 22.63 17.84
C LEU A 54 33.02 23.66 16.70
N ASP A 55 33.41 23.26 15.50
CA ASP A 55 33.31 24.05 14.28
C ASP A 55 33.05 23.17 13.05
N THR A 56 32.68 23.81 11.92
CA THR A 56 32.38 23.11 10.67
C THR A 56 33.55 22.28 10.15
N ASN A 57 34.80 22.71 10.34
CA ASN A 57 35.98 21.97 9.86
C ASN A 57 36.17 20.66 10.63
N HIS A 58 35.95 20.67 11.93
CA HIS A 58 36.01 19.47 12.76
C HIS A 58 34.84 18.52 12.47
N LEU A 59 33.63 19.04 12.22
CA LEU A 59 32.50 18.22 11.75
C LEU A 59 32.80 17.56 10.40
N MET A 60 33.42 18.29 9.46
CA MET A 60 33.89 17.73 8.18
C MET A 60 34.98 16.68 8.39
N ARG A 61 35.91 16.88 9.34
CA ARG A 61 36.94 15.87 9.68
C ARG A 61 36.33 14.56 10.19
N MET A 62 35.22 14.60 10.93
CA MET A 62 34.50 13.38 11.31
C MET A 62 33.92 12.63 10.10
N ALA A 63 33.36 13.36 9.13
CA ALA A 63 32.87 12.76 7.88
C ALA A 63 34.00 12.18 7.02
N SER A 64 35.14 12.87 6.93
CA SER A 64 36.33 12.38 6.25
C SER A 64 36.91 11.14 6.93
N ARG A 65 36.89 11.07 8.27
CA ARG A 65 37.27 9.88 9.04
C ARG A 65 36.39 8.69 8.67
N PHE A 66 35.07 8.89 8.62
CA PHE A 66 34.13 7.85 8.19
C PHE A 66 34.47 7.35 6.78
N ALA A 67 34.60 8.27 5.82
CA ALA A 67 34.89 7.94 4.42
C ALA A 67 36.19 7.13 4.28
N ARG A 68 37.27 7.56 4.95
CA ARG A 68 38.57 6.88 4.93
C ARG A 68 38.49 5.48 5.51
N ARG A 69 37.80 5.30 6.64
CA ARG A 69 37.65 3.97 7.28
C ARG A 69 36.77 3.04 6.46
N ALA A 70 35.67 3.54 5.90
CA ALA A 70 34.80 2.75 5.02
C ALA A 70 35.55 2.29 3.76
N LYS A 71 36.37 3.16 3.16
CA LYS A 71 37.22 2.80 2.02
C LYS A 71 38.30 1.77 2.38
N ALA A 72 38.95 1.95 3.54
CA ALA A 72 39.94 0.98 4.02
C ALA A 72 39.33 -0.39 4.29
N PHE A 73 38.12 -0.43 4.88
CA PHE A 73 37.35 -1.65 5.10
C PHE A 73 37.00 -2.34 3.77
N ALA A 74 36.54 -1.56 2.79
CA ALA A 74 36.20 -2.06 1.45
C ALA A 74 37.41 -2.72 0.79
N ASN A 75 38.55 -2.02 0.77
CA ASN A 75 39.79 -2.53 0.19
C ASN A 75 40.30 -3.79 0.91
N HIS A 76 40.30 -3.79 2.25
CA HIS A 76 40.80 -4.92 3.03
C HIS A 76 39.93 -6.17 2.84
N SER A 77 38.62 -5.99 2.72
CA SER A 77 37.66 -7.10 2.59
C SER A 77 37.37 -7.47 1.13
N ASN A 78 38.06 -6.84 0.17
CA ASN A 78 37.81 -6.96 -1.27
C ASN A 78 36.34 -6.72 -1.66
N ILE A 79 35.71 -5.72 -1.05
CA ILE A 79 34.33 -5.31 -1.32
C ILE A 79 34.34 -4.14 -2.30
N GLU A 80 33.52 -4.22 -3.33
CA GLU A 80 33.40 -3.15 -4.31
C GLU A 80 32.72 -1.92 -3.70
N MET A 81 33.34 -0.74 -3.88
CA MET A 81 32.80 0.55 -3.48
C MET A 81 32.55 1.43 -4.70
N ILE A 82 31.29 1.64 -5.06
CA ILE A 82 30.88 2.35 -6.28
C ILE A 82 30.30 3.72 -5.93
N TYR A 83 30.82 4.78 -6.55
CA TYR A 83 30.26 6.12 -6.42
C TYR A 83 29.19 6.34 -7.50
N CYS A 84 27.92 6.34 -7.07
CA CYS A 84 26.79 6.50 -7.97
C CYS A 84 26.63 7.93 -8.47
N LYS A 85 26.36 8.07 -9.77
CA LYS A 85 25.98 9.32 -10.41
C LYS A 85 24.53 9.71 -10.04
N PRO A 86 24.15 10.99 -10.18
CA PRO A 86 22.76 11.40 -10.08
C PRO A 86 21.85 10.56 -11.00
N ASN A 87 20.65 10.23 -10.53
CA ASN A 87 19.64 9.43 -11.23
C ASN A 87 19.98 7.96 -11.52
N GLU A 88 21.16 7.46 -11.13
CA GLU A 88 21.44 6.03 -11.18
C GLU A 88 20.56 5.26 -10.19
N LYS A 89 19.98 4.17 -10.69
CA LYS A 89 19.11 3.30 -9.92
C LYS A 89 19.95 2.31 -9.15
N LYS A 90 20.23 2.67 -7.90
CA LYS A 90 21.04 1.87 -6.95
C LYS A 90 20.60 0.41 -6.84
N TYR A 91 19.29 0.13 -6.95
CA TYR A 91 18.79 -1.24 -6.87
C TYR A 91 19.14 -2.09 -8.10
N GLU A 92 19.35 -1.48 -9.28
CA GLU A 92 19.78 -2.18 -10.49
C GLU A 92 21.26 -2.54 -10.37
N ILE A 93 22.10 -1.56 -9.98
CA ILE A 93 23.52 -1.79 -9.68
C ILE A 93 23.68 -2.89 -8.63
N ALA A 94 22.95 -2.79 -7.52
CA ALA A 94 23.06 -3.78 -6.45
C ALA A 94 22.62 -5.18 -6.87
N ALA A 95 21.69 -5.31 -7.83
CA ALA A 95 21.22 -6.62 -8.31
C ALA A 95 22.30 -7.36 -9.11
N GLU A 96 23.18 -6.64 -9.80
CA GLU A 96 24.29 -7.20 -10.58
C GLU A 96 25.42 -7.75 -9.70
N HIS A 97 25.50 -7.32 -8.44
CA HIS A 97 26.57 -7.67 -7.50
C HIS A 97 26.10 -8.63 -6.40
N ILE A 98 24.89 -9.19 -6.51
CA ILE A 98 24.41 -10.19 -5.54
C ILE A 98 25.34 -11.41 -5.61
N PRO A 99 25.91 -11.87 -4.47
CA PRO A 99 26.81 -13.01 -4.46
C PRO A 99 26.17 -14.27 -5.05
N GLU A 100 26.89 -14.97 -5.92
CA GLU A 100 26.46 -16.25 -6.50
C GLU A 100 26.43 -17.36 -5.44
N ASP A 101 27.35 -17.32 -4.46
CA ASP A 101 27.35 -18.24 -3.34
C ASP A 101 26.16 -17.98 -2.41
N LYS A 102 25.22 -18.92 -2.40
CA LYS A 102 24.01 -18.88 -1.55
C LYS A 102 24.31 -18.92 -0.05
N ASN A 103 25.51 -19.37 0.34
CA ASN A 103 25.95 -19.43 1.73
C ASN A 103 26.66 -18.15 2.17
N PHE A 104 26.99 -17.24 1.25
CA PHE A 104 27.66 -15.99 1.56
C PHE A 104 26.87 -15.20 2.63
N CYS A 105 27.59 -14.74 3.65
CA CYS A 105 27.06 -13.87 4.70
C CYS A 105 28.08 -12.76 4.97
N GLY A 106 27.64 -11.51 4.90
CA GLY A 106 28.53 -10.35 5.07
C GLY A 106 28.17 -9.19 4.14
N VAL A 107 28.99 -8.14 4.17
CA VAL A 107 28.88 -7.00 3.25
C VAL A 107 29.46 -7.43 1.90
N PHE A 108 28.71 -7.23 0.81
CA PHE A 108 29.16 -7.59 -0.54
C PHE A 108 29.31 -6.40 -1.47
N LEU A 109 28.67 -5.26 -1.18
CA LEU A 109 28.73 -4.07 -2.00
C LEU A 109 28.53 -2.80 -1.15
N ILE A 110 29.25 -1.74 -1.48
CA ILE A 110 29.05 -0.40 -0.90
C ILE A 110 28.75 0.59 -2.02
N LEU A 111 27.56 1.16 -2.04
CA LEU A 111 27.22 2.25 -2.95
C LEU A 111 27.34 3.59 -2.23
N VAL A 112 27.98 4.58 -2.85
CA VAL A 112 28.12 5.93 -2.31
C VAL A 112 27.34 6.89 -3.19
N SER A 113 26.48 7.71 -2.58
CA SER A 113 25.68 8.69 -3.34
C SER A 113 25.48 9.97 -2.56
N ARG A 114 25.44 11.11 -3.26
CA ARG A 114 25.08 12.38 -2.64
C ARG A 114 23.57 12.52 -2.49
N ALA A 115 23.12 12.86 -1.29
CA ALA A 115 21.74 13.21 -1.01
C ALA A 115 21.67 14.34 0.03
N SER A 116 20.57 15.10 -0.01
CA SER A 116 20.30 16.12 0.99
C SER A 116 20.11 15.48 2.37
N ALA A 117 20.79 15.99 3.38
CA ALA A 117 20.78 15.44 4.74
C ALA A 117 20.81 16.52 5.82
N PHE A 118 20.26 16.18 6.98
CA PHE A 118 20.40 17.00 8.19
C PHE A 118 21.86 16.99 8.65
N THR A 119 22.43 18.18 8.82
CA THR A 119 23.77 18.40 9.36
C THR A 119 23.74 19.68 10.19
N TRP A 120 24.75 19.88 11.03
CA TRP A 120 24.92 21.12 11.78
C TRP A 120 25.96 22.03 11.13
N LYS A 121 25.62 23.31 11.01
CA LYS A 121 26.55 24.41 10.74
C LYS A 121 26.81 25.12 12.07
N VAL A 122 28.09 25.35 12.38
CA VAL A 122 28.50 26.07 13.59
C VAL A 122 29.07 27.42 13.20
N GLU A 123 28.50 28.48 13.76
CA GLU A 123 28.97 29.86 13.57
C GLU A 123 29.68 30.35 14.83
N ARG A 124 30.89 30.88 14.65
CA ARG A 124 31.71 31.43 15.74
C ARG A 124 31.92 32.94 15.54
N SER A 125 32.07 33.66 16.64
CA SER A 125 32.51 35.06 16.62
C SER A 125 33.99 35.18 16.27
N ALA A 126 34.45 36.39 15.93
CA ALA A 126 35.87 36.68 15.74
C ALA A 126 36.72 36.33 16.98
N GLY A 127 36.16 36.45 18.18
CA GLY A 127 36.77 36.03 19.44
C GLY A 127 36.59 34.55 19.78
N GLY A 128 36.21 33.69 18.82
CA GLY A 128 36.17 32.24 18.97
C GLY A 128 34.98 31.68 19.76
N LYS A 129 33.98 32.48 20.16
CA LYS A 129 32.79 31.98 20.88
C LYS A 129 31.72 31.48 19.91
N ILE A 130 31.07 30.35 20.22
CA ILE A 130 29.94 29.83 19.43
C ILE A 130 28.77 30.82 19.52
N ARG A 131 28.36 31.35 18.37
CA ARG A 131 27.17 32.22 18.23
C ARG A 131 25.92 31.41 17.94
N ASN A 132 26.03 30.44 17.04
CA ASN A 132 24.88 29.68 16.57
C ASN A 132 25.27 28.25 16.16
N ILE A 133 24.36 27.31 16.37
CA ILE A 133 24.41 25.95 15.85
C ILE A 133 23.06 25.72 15.17
N GLU A 134 23.06 25.70 13.85
CA GLU A 134 21.82 25.63 13.08
C GLU A 134 21.91 24.58 11.98
N ALA A 135 20.75 24.02 11.64
CA ALA A 135 20.65 23.14 10.49
C ALA A 135 20.56 24.02 9.24
N PRO A 136 21.41 23.81 8.22
CA PRO A 136 21.32 24.58 6.97
C PRO A 136 19.93 24.49 6.35
N ASN A 137 19.42 25.60 5.83
CA ASN A 137 18.18 25.63 5.05
C ASN A 137 18.46 26.28 3.68
N PRO A 138 18.39 25.53 2.56
CA PRO A 138 18.07 24.09 2.47
C PRO A 138 19.18 23.19 3.03
N TYR A 139 18.83 21.94 3.36
CA TYR A 139 19.78 20.92 3.78
C TYR A 139 20.86 20.67 2.72
N VAL A 140 22.09 20.49 3.18
CA VAL A 140 23.27 20.27 2.32
C VAL A 140 23.33 18.86 1.76
N PHE A 141 23.93 18.72 0.57
CA PHE A 141 24.17 17.43 -0.05
C PHE A 141 25.45 16.78 0.44
N VAL A 142 25.32 15.66 1.15
CA VAL A 142 26.46 14.90 1.70
C VAL A 142 26.49 13.48 1.15
N ASN A 143 27.63 12.81 1.32
CA ASN A 143 27.76 11.41 0.96
C ASN A 143 26.98 10.53 1.93
N HIS A 144 26.12 9.68 1.36
CA HIS A 144 25.53 8.55 2.05
C HIS A 144 26.14 7.26 1.52
N TYR A 145 26.44 6.36 2.45
CA TYR A 145 27.00 5.04 2.19
C TYR A 145 25.89 4.02 2.36
N TRP A 146 25.63 3.26 1.31
CA TRP A 146 24.65 2.18 1.26
C TRP A 146 25.40 0.86 1.31
N PHE A 147 25.44 0.26 2.49
CA PHE A 147 26.03 -1.05 2.71
C PHE A 147 24.99 -2.11 2.34
N HIS A 148 25.29 -2.90 1.31
CA HIS A 148 24.49 -4.05 0.90
C HIS A 148 25.07 -5.31 1.57
N ILE A 149 24.22 -5.99 2.33
CA ILE A 149 24.63 -7.04 3.26
C ILE A 149 23.77 -8.28 2.99
N MET A 150 24.39 -9.45 2.95
CA MET A 150 23.69 -10.71 3.05
C MET A 150 23.69 -11.17 4.52
N ASP A 151 22.59 -10.96 5.22
CA ASP A 151 22.39 -11.33 6.62
C ASP A 151 21.88 -12.78 6.74
N LYS A 152 22.40 -13.50 7.74
CA LYS A 152 22.08 -14.92 7.98
C LYS A 152 20.60 -15.19 8.28
N GLU A 153 19.88 -14.21 8.82
CA GLU A 153 18.48 -14.34 9.18
C GLU A 153 17.55 -13.56 8.27
N TRP A 154 17.96 -12.36 7.85
CA TRP A 154 17.14 -11.43 7.09
C TRP A 154 17.32 -11.52 5.57
N GLY A 155 18.37 -12.21 5.10
CA GLY A 155 18.76 -12.14 3.69
C GLY A 155 19.35 -10.78 3.35
N HIS A 156 18.95 -10.18 2.23
CA HIS A 156 19.47 -8.89 1.80
C HIS A 156 19.00 -7.76 2.73
N VAL A 157 19.96 -7.18 3.45
CA VAL A 157 19.79 -5.99 4.28
C VAL A 157 20.55 -4.83 3.65
N ILE A 158 19.94 -3.64 3.66
CA ILE A 158 20.61 -2.42 3.19
C ILE A 158 20.68 -1.44 4.36
N VAL A 159 21.88 -0.95 4.66
CA VAL A 159 22.07 0.13 5.64
C VAL A 159 22.62 1.36 4.92
N LYS A 160 21.80 2.40 4.84
CA LYS A 160 22.17 3.73 4.33
C LYS A 160 22.53 4.62 5.51
N ILE A 161 23.78 5.05 5.62
CA ILE A 161 24.25 5.94 6.70
C ILE A 161 24.87 7.22 6.16
N SER A 162 24.60 8.35 6.80
CA SER A 162 25.29 9.62 6.56
C SER A 162 26.68 9.57 7.19
N SER A 163 27.72 9.97 6.46
CA SER A 163 29.06 10.14 7.06
C SER A 163 29.15 11.35 7.97
N HIS A 164 28.23 12.31 7.87
CA HIS A 164 28.25 13.52 8.70
C HIS A 164 27.47 13.30 10.00
N PRO A 165 27.95 13.82 11.15
CA PRO A 165 27.14 13.91 12.35
C PRO A 165 25.85 14.70 12.06
N PRO A 166 24.67 14.21 12.49
CA PRO A 166 24.45 13.24 13.57
C PRO A 166 24.42 11.74 13.16
N PHE A 167 24.98 11.40 11.99
CA PHE A 167 25.10 10.02 11.49
C PHE A 167 23.75 9.33 11.27
N ASP A 168 22.78 10.07 10.73
CA ASP A 168 21.46 9.51 10.43
C ASP A 168 21.55 8.27 9.54
N VAL A 169 20.74 7.28 9.88
CA VAL A 169 20.74 5.98 9.23
C VAL A 169 19.34 5.59 8.77
N GLN A 170 19.28 4.80 7.71
CA GLN A 170 18.10 4.12 7.24
C GLN A 170 18.45 2.65 6.96
N VAL A 171 17.67 1.73 7.52
CA VAL A 171 17.79 0.29 7.32
C VAL A 171 16.60 -0.18 6.48
N ILE A 172 16.87 -0.94 5.43
CA ILE A 172 15.83 -1.52 4.56
C ILE A 172 15.92 -3.05 4.69
N LEU A 173 14.78 -3.66 5.01
CA LEU A 173 14.63 -5.10 5.20
C LEU A 173 13.54 -5.64 4.26
N ASN A 174 13.65 -6.94 3.94
CA ASN A 174 12.69 -7.67 3.12
C ASN A 174 12.10 -8.85 3.92
N GLY A 175 10.82 -8.77 4.27
CA GLY A 175 10.17 -9.82 5.04
C GLY A 175 9.99 -11.14 4.28
N HIS A 176 9.93 -11.12 2.94
CA HIS A 176 9.89 -12.37 2.16
C HIS A 176 11.21 -13.13 2.26
N GLU A 177 12.35 -12.45 2.33
CA GLU A 177 13.65 -13.11 2.49
C GLU A 177 13.83 -13.67 3.91
N TRP A 178 13.32 -12.97 4.93
CA TRP A 178 13.21 -13.52 6.28
C TRP A 178 12.46 -14.86 6.29
N VAL A 179 11.27 -14.90 5.67
CA VAL A 179 10.45 -16.11 5.60
C VAL A 179 11.16 -17.21 4.82
N GLU A 180 11.79 -16.89 3.68
CA GLU A 180 12.57 -17.83 2.88
C GLU A 180 13.73 -18.45 3.69
N ARG A 181 14.53 -17.63 4.38
CA ARG A 181 15.64 -18.10 5.23
C ARG A 181 15.17 -19.04 6.32
N LYS A 182 14.04 -18.74 6.99
CA LYS A 182 13.46 -19.61 8.01
C LYS A 182 12.84 -20.88 7.41
N ALA A 183 12.21 -20.79 6.24
CA ALA A 183 11.61 -21.93 5.52
C ALA A 183 12.69 -22.93 5.08
N LEU A 184 13.82 -22.44 4.56
CA LEU A 184 14.99 -23.27 4.21
C LEU A 184 15.52 -24.03 5.43
N LYS A 185 15.67 -23.36 6.58
CA LYS A 185 16.09 -24.01 7.85
C LYS A 185 15.11 -25.09 8.30
N LYS A 186 13.81 -24.89 8.09
CA LYS A 186 12.76 -25.87 8.42
C LYS A 186 12.47 -26.88 7.29
N LYS A 187 13.27 -26.88 6.22
CA LYS A 187 13.12 -27.77 5.04
C LYS A 187 11.73 -27.71 4.38
N ILE A 188 11.08 -26.55 4.42
CA ILE A 188 9.81 -26.32 3.72
C ILE A 188 10.12 -26.00 2.26
N LYS A 189 9.56 -26.79 1.32
CA LYS A 189 9.76 -26.53 -0.11
C LYS A 189 8.92 -25.35 -0.53
N ILE A 190 9.56 -24.31 -1.06
CA ILE A 190 8.90 -23.09 -1.54
C ILE A 190 9.33 -22.78 -2.98
N LYS A 191 8.47 -22.11 -3.74
CA LYS A 191 8.87 -21.41 -4.97
C LYS A 191 8.51 -19.94 -4.82
N LYS A 192 9.42 -19.09 -5.27
CA LYS A 192 9.32 -17.64 -5.11
C LYS A 192 9.57 -16.97 -6.45
N GLU A 193 8.74 -15.99 -6.79
CA GLU A 193 8.94 -15.10 -7.92
C GLU A 193 9.12 -13.66 -7.41
N LYS A 194 10.36 -13.17 -7.42
CA LYS A 194 10.77 -11.92 -6.75
C LYS A 194 10.33 -11.96 -5.27
N ASN A 195 9.54 -10.99 -4.82
CA ASN A 195 8.96 -10.98 -3.47
C ASN A 195 7.54 -11.56 -3.49
N CYS A 196 7.35 -12.81 -3.89
CA CYS A 196 6.04 -13.48 -3.82
C CYS A 196 6.24 -15.00 -3.85
N PHE A 197 5.77 -15.70 -2.83
CA PHE A 197 5.69 -17.15 -2.85
C PHE A 197 4.54 -17.59 -3.77
N THR A 198 4.87 -18.37 -4.80
CA THR A 198 3.92 -18.93 -5.78
C THR A 198 3.58 -20.40 -5.49
N TYR A 199 4.32 -21.01 -4.56
CA TYR A 199 4.08 -22.36 -4.05
C TYR A 199 4.76 -22.53 -2.68
N ALA A 200 4.13 -23.29 -1.80
CA ALA A 200 4.75 -23.86 -0.61
C ALA A 200 4.18 -25.25 -0.35
N SER A 201 5.02 -26.21 0.08
CA SER A 201 4.57 -27.56 0.41
C SER A 201 3.65 -27.61 1.63
N ASP A 202 3.72 -26.59 2.50
CA ASP A 202 2.87 -26.44 3.68
C ASP A 202 2.62 -24.95 3.93
N ILE A 203 1.50 -24.43 3.39
CA ILE A 203 1.14 -23.01 3.49
C ILE A 203 0.86 -22.62 4.95
N LYS A 204 0.27 -23.51 5.76
CA LYS A 204 0.00 -23.21 7.18
C LYS A 204 1.31 -22.98 7.94
N LYS A 205 2.35 -23.78 7.70
CA LYS A 205 3.69 -23.54 8.28
C LYS A 205 4.36 -22.29 7.71
N LEU A 206 4.19 -21.99 6.43
CA LEU A 206 4.69 -20.75 5.83
C LEU A 206 4.09 -19.52 6.53
N CYS A 207 2.77 -19.50 6.75
CA CYS A 207 2.10 -18.42 7.49
C CYS A 207 2.65 -18.28 8.90
N LYS A 208 2.85 -19.39 9.63
CA LYS A 208 3.47 -19.36 10.97
C LYS A 208 4.88 -18.78 10.94
N LEU A 209 5.65 -18.99 9.86
CA LEU A 209 6.97 -18.38 9.70
C LEU A 209 6.91 -16.89 9.36
N ALA A 210 5.92 -16.48 8.57
CA ALA A 210 5.66 -15.07 8.31
C ALA A 210 5.27 -14.33 9.60
N ASP A 211 4.49 -14.98 10.47
CA ASP A 211 4.05 -14.40 11.74
C ASP A 211 5.22 -14.11 12.71
N THR A 212 6.32 -14.87 12.65
CA THR A 212 7.45 -14.68 13.59
C THR A 212 8.15 -13.33 13.41
N ILE A 213 8.01 -12.68 12.25
CA ILE A 213 8.62 -11.36 12.02
C ILE A 213 8.03 -10.27 12.92
N TYR A 214 6.82 -10.48 13.42
CA TYR A 214 6.10 -9.55 14.29
C TYR A 214 6.46 -9.71 15.77
N GLU A 215 7.24 -10.72 16.13
CA GLU A 215 7.77 -10.91 17.48
C GLU A 215 8.72 -9.76 17.85
N LYS A 216 8.73 -9.39 19.13
CA LYS A 216 9.53 -8.26 19.62
C LYS A 216 11.02 -8.60 19.55
N GLY A 217 11.83 -7.59 19.19
CA GLY A 217 13.29 -7.67 19.27
C GLY A 217 13.99 -7.99 17.94
N HIS A 218 13.34 -8.65 16.98
CA HIS A 218 13.99 -9.01 15.71
C HIS A 218 14.46 -7.79 14.91
N LEU A 219 13.59 -6.80 14.73
CA LEU A 219 13.93 -5.54 14.03
C LEU A 219 15.01 -4.76 14.79
N GLN A 220 14.89 -4.67 16.12
CA GLN A 220 15.86 -3.97 16.97
C GLN A 220 17.23 -4.64 16.87
N SER A 221 17.29 -5.98 16.94
CA SER A 221 18.54 -6.75 16.87
C SER A 221 19.29 -6.58 15.55
N VAL A 222 18.58 -6.63 14.41
CA VAL A 222 19.23 -6.43 13.10
C VAL A 222 19.70 -4.99 12.91
N CYS A 223 18.92 -4.01 13.39
CA CYS A 223 19.33 -2.61 13.40
C CYS A 223 20.56 -2.41 14.28
N ASP A 224 20.54 -2.86 15.53
CA ASP A 224 21.66 -2.71 16.46
C ASP A 224 22.94 -3.35 15.90
N ARG A 225 22.83 -4.59 15.40
CA ARG A 225 23.98 -5.32 14.85
C ARG A 225 24.66 -4.56 13.72
N TRP A 226 23.92 -4.16 12.69
CA TRP A 226 24.52 -3.57 11.49
C TRP A 226 24.79 -2.07 11.62
N VAL A 227 23.89 -1.32 12.25
CA VAL A 227 24.04 0.13 12.38
C VAL A 227 25.24 0.47 13.26
N TYR A 228 25.41 -0.19 14.40
CA TYR A 228 26.58 0.07 15.26
C TYR A 228 27.88 -0.45 14.66
N TYR A 229 27.83 -1.54 13.87
CA TYR A 229 28.98 -2.01 13.11
C TYR A 229 29.51 -0.93 12.14
N PHE A 230 28.62 -0.25 11.40
CA PHE A 230 29.04 0.83 10.50
C PHE A 230 29.27 2.17 11.19
N LEU A 231 28.60 2.45 12.32
CA LEU A 231 28.86 3.65 13.12
C LEU A 231 30.32 3.73 13.55
N TRP A 232 30.99 2.58 13.75
CA TRP A 232 32.40 2.49 14.11
C TRP A 232 33.33 3.27 13.15
N PHE A 233 32.95 3.45 11.88
CA PHE A 233 33.69 4.27 10.94
C PHE A 233 33.69 5.77 11.32
N GLY A 234 32.63 6.26 11.94
CA GLY A 234 32.51 7.65 12.43
C GLY A 234 32.90 7.82 13.90
N LEU A 235 32.33 6.98 14.78
CA LEU A 235 32.50 6.98 16.23
C LEU A 235 32.90 5.57 16.68
N ASN A 236 34.10 5.40 17.24
CA ASN A 236 34.53 4.12 17.78
C ASN A 236 33.76 3.79 19.08
N GLN A 237 33.94 2.58 19.61
CA GLN A 237 33.17 2.10 20.76
C GLN A 237 33.41 2.93 22.04
N GLU A 238 34.62 3.44 22.25
CA GLU A 238 34.95 4.30 23.39
C GLU A 238 34.26 5.66 23.27
N GLU A 239 34.32 6.27 22.08
CA GLU A 239 33.63 7.53 21.77
C GLU A 239 32.11 7.41 21.93
N GLN A 240 31.53 6.27 21.52
CA GLN A 240 30.11 5.98 21.71
C GLN A 240 29.72 5.81 23.19
N LYS A 241 30.61 5.24 24.01
CA LYS A 241 30.40 5.11 25.46
C LYS A 241 30.52 6.47 26.14
N LYS A 242 31.61 7.20 25.86
CA LYS A 242 31.92 8.52 26.43
C LYS A 242 30.83 9.53 26.14
N SER A 243 30.37 9.61 24.89
CA SER A 243 29.36 10.58 24.46
C SER A 243 27.92 10.15 24.73
N GLY A 244 27.70 8.93 25.22
CA GLY A 244 26.36 8.37 25.42
C GLY A 244 25.53 8.15 24.15
N PHE A 245 26.13 8.25 22.96
CA PHE A 245 25.42 8.17 21.67
C PHE A 245 24.60 6.88 21.55
N ARG A 246 23.29 7.00 21.33
CA ARG A 246 22.39 5.85 21.14
C ARG A 246 21.33 6.13 20.08
N TYR A 247 21.26 5.24 19.08
CA TYR A 247 20.19 5.29 18.09
C TYR A 247 18.84 4.93 18.71
N LYS A 248 17.81 5.65 18.27
CA LYS A 248 16.42 5.21 18.35
C LYS A 248 15.90 4.91 16.96
N PHE A 249 15.28 3.76 16.80
CA PHE A 249 14.80 3.27 15.51
C PHE A 249 13.28 3.44 15.36
N TYR A 250 12.87 3.91 14.19
CA TYR A 250 11.50 4.22 13.85
C TYR A 250 11.15 3.64 12.49
N ILE A 251 9.99 3.00 12.39
CA ILE A 251 9.46 2.52 11.12
C ILE A 251 9.07 3.76 10.29
N TYR A 252 9.70 3.90 9.13
CA TYR A 252 9.46 4.97 8.18
C TYR A 252 8.47 4.55 7.09
N GLN A 253 8.69 3.37 6.48
CA GLN A 253 7.79 2.77 5.49
C GLN A 253 7.56 1.31 5.83
N GLY A 254 6.36 0.82 5.54
CA GLY A 254 5.99 -0.57 5.70
C GLY A 254 5.05 -1.01 4.59
N GLU A 255 5.20 -2.25 4.17
CA GLU A 255 4.33 -2.92 3.20
C GLU A 255 3.84 -4.25 3.77
N LEU A 256 2.54 -4.50 3.65
CA LEU A 256 1.92 -5.78 3.96
C LEU A 256 1.23 -6.30 2.71
N SER A 257 1.48 -7.56 2.37
CA SER A 257 0.82 -8.24 1.26
C SER A 257 -0.03 -9.41 1.75
N ARG A 258 -1.25 -9.53 1.24
CA ARG A 258 -2.08 -10.73 1.30
C ARG A 258 -2.11 -11.36 -0.09
N ASN A 259 -1.77 -12.63 -0.16
CA ASN A 259 -1.51 -13.36 -1.40
C ASN A 259 -2.41 -14.58 -1.46
N PHE A 260 -3.19 -14.70 -2.54
CA PHE A 260 -4.10 -15.81 -2.80
C PHE A 260 -3.53 -16.65 -3.92
N ILE A 261 -3.12 -17.88 -3.61
CA ILE A 261 -2.52 -18.80 -4.58
C ILE A 261 -3.64 -19.65 -5.17
N PHE A 262 -3.96 -19.46 -6.45
CA PHE A 262 -4.97 -20.25 -7.14
C PHE A 262 -4.43 -21.62 -7.58
N LYS A 263 -5.28 -22.64 -7.57
CA LYS A 263 -4.98 -23.97 -8.13
C LYS A 263 -4.66 -23.90 -9.63
N ARG A 264 -5.29 -22.96 -10.35
CA ARG A 264 -5.15 -22.76 -11.81
C ARG A 264 -5.11 -21.27 -12.16
N GLY A 265 -4.20 -20.88 -13.07
CA GLY A 265 -4.10 -19.49 -13.55
C GLY A 265 -5.35 -18.99 -14.28
N ARG A 266 -6.12 -19.87 -14.93
CA ARG A 266 -7.41 -19.50 -15.55
C ARG A 266 -8.47 -19.07 -14.53
N HIS A 267 -8.52 -19.73 -13.36
CA HIS A 267 -9.43 -19.29 -12.29
C HIS A 267 -9.03 -17.91 -11.76
N LEU A 268 -7.71 -17.66 -11.62
CA LEU A 268 -7.23 -16.31 -11.31
C LEU A 268 -7.67 -15.31 -12.37
N ASP A 269 -7.51 -15.62 -13.66
CA ASP A 269 -7.91 -14.70 -14.72
C ASP A 269 -9.43 -14.44 -14.70
N GLU A 270 -10.27 -15.44 -14.50
CA GLU A 270 -11.72 -15.27 -14.37
C GLU A 270 -12.05 -14.34 -13.19
N VAL A 271 -11.49 -14.61 -12.01
CA VAL A 271 -11.69 -13.77 -10.82
C VAL A 271 -11.17 -12.36 -11.04
N TYR A 272 -9.98 -12.22 -11.63
CA TYR A 272 -9.33 -10.94 -11.84
C TYR A 272 -10.00 -10.10 -12.92
N GLN A 273 -10.45 -10.71 -14.02
CA GLN A 273 -11.27 -10.04 -15.03
C GLN A 273 -12.61 -9.62 -14.46
N ASN A 274 -13.23 -10.41 -13.58
CA ASN A 274 -14.44 -9.99 -12.88
C ASN A 274 -14.18 -8.78 -11.97
N ILE A 275 -13.07 -8.77 -11.23
CA ILE A 275 -12.66 -7.63 -10.38
C ILE A 275 -12.41 -6.39 -11.23
N ILE A 276 -11.71 -6.55 -12.36
CA ILE A 276 -11.42 -5.48 -13.30
C ILE A 276 -12.67 -4.98 -13.98
N ASP A 277 -13.57 -5.84 -14.44
CA ASP A 277 -14.78 -5.45 -15.14
C ASP A 277 -15.70 -4.68 -14.19
N LEU A 278 -15.86 -5.16 -12.95
CA LEU A 278 -16.61 -4.47 -11.88
C LEU A 278 -15.97 -3.14 -11.47
N SER A 279 -14.64 -3.03 -11.43
CA SER A 279 -13.95 -1.80 -11.03
C SER A 279 -13.79 -0.77 -12.15
N ARG A 280 -13.45 -1.18 -13.38
CA ARG A 280 -13.21 -0.31 -14.55
C ARG A 280 -14.49 0.27 -15.15
N ARG A 281 -15.57 -0.51 -15.25
CA ARG A 281 -16.81 -0.02 -15.89
C ARG A 281 -17.74 0.68 -14.90
N HIS A 282 -17.56 0.51 -13.58
CA HIS A 282 -18.60 0.85 -12.59
C HIS A 282 -18.18 1.73 -11.40
N LEU A 283 -16.89 2.08 -11.24
CA LEU A 283 -16.41 3.09 -10.29
C LEU A 283 -15.75 4.26 -11.06
N ASP A 284 -16.36 5.46 -11.00
CA ASP A 284 -15.82 6.68 -11.62
C ASP A 284 -14.69 7.27 -10.76
N VAL A 285 -13.60 6.50 -10.64
CA VAL A 285 -12.44 6.86 -9.83
C VAL A 285 -11.38 7.44 -10.76
N LYS A 286 -11.23 8.78 -10.74
CA LYS A 286 -10.25 9.58 -11.51
C LYS A 286 -8.76 9.19 -11.34
N SER A 287 -8.42 8.06 -10.71
CA SER A 287 -7.04 7.64 -10.46
C SER A 287 -6.75 6.15 -10.69
N LEU A 288 -7.55 5.46 -11.51
CA LEU A 288 -7.22 4.14 -12.04
C LEU A 288 -6.21 4.28 -13.19
N ASN A 289 -4.91 4.21 -12.87
CA ASN A 289 -3.90 3.96 -13.90
C ASN A 289 -3.81 2.44 -14.08
N THR A 290 -4.42 1.90 -15.14
CA THR A 290 -4.26 0.48 -15.50
C THR A 290 -3.19 0.34 -16.56
N ILE A 291 -2.26 -0.59 -16.34
CA ILE A 291 -1.26 -0.99 -17.32
C ILE A 291 -1.53 -2.48 -17.62
N PHE A 292 -1.73 -2.85 -18.89
CA PHE A 292 -2.26 -4.16 -19.33
C PHE A 292 -1.21 -5.28 -19.43
N GLY A 293 -1.52 -6.46 -18.86
CA GLY A 293 -0.77 -7.71 -18.99
C GLY A 293 -1.28 -8.64 -20.10
N TRP A 294 -0.71 -9.86 -20.18
CA TRP A 294 -0.85 -10.80 -21.31
C TRP A 294 -2.30 -11.18 -21.65
N LYS A 295 -2.60 -11.25 -22.96
CA LYS A 295 -3.94 -11.58 -23.49
C LYS A 295 -4.30 -13.08 -23.42
N HIS A 296 -3.34 -14.00 -23.25
CA HIS A 296 -3.58 -15.45 -23.18
C HIS A 296 -2.53 -16.14 -22.29
N ARG A 297 -2.95 -16.78 -21.19
CA ARG A 297 -2.05 -17.54 -20.28
C ARG A 297 -1.96 -19.03 -20.64
N PRO A 298 -0.79 -19.67 -20.47
CA PRO A 298 -0.58 -21.07 -20.83
C PRO A 298 -1.33 -22.06 -19.92
N TYR A 299 -1.78 -23.17 -20.51
CA TYR A 299 -2.59 -24.22 -19.88
C TYR A 299 -1.76 -25.25 -19.09
N ASN A 300 -0.47 -25.44 -19.41
CA ASN A 300 0.37 -26.53 -18.86
C ASN A 300 1.73 -26.06 -18.28
N ARG A 301 2.21 -26.85 -17.30
CA ARG A 301 3.25 -26.56 -16.29
C ARG A 301 4.72 -26.57 -16.77
N LYS A 302 5.02 -26.21 -18.02
CA LYS A 302 6.41 -26.22 -18.51
C LYS A 302 6.76 -24.89 -19.17
N HIS A 303 7.60 -24.09 -18.51
CA HIS A 303 8.46 -23.16 -19.21
C HIS A 303 9.89 -23.22 -18.68
N LYS A 304 10.80 -23.50 -19.63
CA LYS A 304 12.25 -23.33 -19.52
C LYS A 304 12.57 -21.84 -19.47
N GLU A 305 13.56 -21.50 -18.63
CA GLU A 305 14.14 -20.19 -18.44
C GLU A 305 14.60 -19.55 -19.76
N LYS A 306 14.19 -18.30 -20.02
CA LYS A 306 14.99 -17.36 -20.82
C LYS A 306 14.88 -15.94 -20.23
N SER A 307 16.07 -15.45 -19.87
CA SER A 307 16.51 -14.11 -19.48
C SER A 307 15.59 -12.91 -19.75
N PHE A 308 15.44 -12.09 -18.71
CA PHE A 308 14.74 -10.80 -18.70
C PHE A 308 15.60 -9.68 -19.31
N GLN A 309 15.14 -9.07 -20.40
CA GLN A 309 15.57 -7.73 -20.82
C GLN A 309 14.53 -6.69 -20.37
N VAL A 310 15.01 -5.69 -19.62
CA VAL A 310 14.24 -4.54 -19.13
C VAL A 310 14.40 -3.40 -20.13
N ARG A 311 13.33 -3.04 -20.85
CA ARG A 311 13.05 -1.65 -21.28
C ARG A 311 11.62 -1.56 -21.84
N ILE A 312 10.89 -0.59 -21.29
CA ILE A 312 9.79 0.17 -21.90
C ILE A 312 9.07 -0.54 -23.06
N GLU A 313 8.03 -1.31 -22.73
CA GLU A 313 6.76 -1.43 -23.45
C GLU A 313 5.99 -2.65 -22.91
N LYS A 314 4.77 -2.43 -22.42
CA LYS A 314 3.78 -3.43 -21.96
C LYS A 314 4.17 -4.22 -20.69
N PRO A 315 3.46 -4.06 -19.56
CA PRO A 315 3.73 -4.84 -18.36
C PRO A 315 3.36 -6.31 -18.59
N LEU A 316 4.08 -7.22 -17.96
CA LEU A 316 3.76 -8.65 -17.94
C LEU A 316 2.55 -9.02 -17.06
N TYR A 317 1.95 -8.05 -16.38
CA TYR A 317 0.92 -8.26 -15.35
C TYR A 317 -0.29 -7.37 -15.61
N ASN A 318 -1.48 -7.85 -15.30
CA ASN A 318 -2.66 -7.00 -15.25
C ASN A 318 -2.64 -6.27 -13.91
N LEU A 319 -2.23 -5.00 -13.87
CA LEU A 319 -2.07 -4.23 -12.63
C LEU A 319 -3.27 -3.31 -12.40
N THR A 320 -4.07 -3.53 -11.36
CA THR A 320 -5.13 -2.62 -10.93
C THR A 320 -4.72 -1.90 -9.64
N VAL A 321 -4.21 -0.67 -9.77
CA VAL A 321 -3.84 0.15 -8.61
C VAL A 321 -5.05 0.92 -8.10
N LEU A 322 -5.45 0.69 -6.84
CA LEU A 322 -6.51 1.44 -6.16
C LEU A 322 -5.88 2.35 -5.08
N LYS A 323 -5.56 3.59 -5.46
CA LYS A 323 -5.01 4.58 -4.52
C LYS A 323 -6.07 4.96 -3.46
N LEU A 324 -5.86 4.55 -2.21
CA LEU A 324 -6.70 4.93 -1.07
C LEU A 324 -5.95 5.97 -0.22
N PHE A 325 -6.60 7.02 0.31
CA PHE A 325 -6.00 8.01 1.21
C PHE A 325 -4.86 8.90 0.66
N ASP A 326 -5.20 9.86 -0.20
CA ASP A 326 -4.39 11.06 -0.48
C ASP A 326 -2.87 10.80 -0.75
N GLY A 327 -2.54 9.63 -1.32
CA GLY A 327 -1.17 9.22 -1.67
C GLY A 327 -0.27 8.70 -0.53
N ILE A 328 -0.70 8.77 0.74
CA ILE A 328 0.12 8.38 1.91
C ILE A 328 0.12 6.86 2.12
N MET A 329 -1.06 6.26 2.00
CA MET A 329 -1.23 4.82 1.91
C MET A 329 -1.65 4.48 0.48
N ILE A 330 -1.32 3.28 0.01
CA ILE A 330 -1.71 2.83 -1.33
C ILE A 330 -2.11 1.38 -1.19
N VAL A 331 -3.28 1.00 -1.67
CA VAL A 331 -3.65 -0.40 -1.81
C VAL A 331 -3.51 -0.78 -3.29
N LYS A 332 -2.82 -1.88 -3.58
CA LYS A 332 -2.68 -2.37 -4.96
C LYS A 332 -3.19 -3.79 -5.03
N ILE A 333 -3.92 -4.10 -6.09
CA ILE A 333 -4.36 -5.45 -6.40
C ILE A 333 -3.84 -5.81 -7.79
N TYR A 334 -3.12 -6.92 -7.88
CA TYR A 334 -2.49 -7.35 -9.13
C TYR A 334 -2.18 -8.84 -9.09
N ASP A 335 -2.08 -9.43 -10.27
CA ASP A 335 -1.56 -10.78 -10.40
C ASP A 335 -0.03 -10.79 -10.33
N LYS A 336 0.54 -11.85 -9.76
CA LYS A 336 1.97 -12.10 -9.72
C LYS A 336 2.25 -13.56 -10.04
N GLY A 337 3.19 -13.77 -10.96
CA GLY A 337 3.41 -15.07 -11.57
C GLY A 337 2.16 -15.63 -12.25
N GLU A 338 2.09 -16.95 -12.36
CA GLU A 338 1.06 -17.63 -13.15
C GLU A 338 -0.32 -17.66 -12.48
N ARG A 339 -0.38 -17.58 -11.14
CA ARG A 339 -1.59 -17.96 -10.38
C ARG A 339 -1.76 -17.28 -9.02
N VAL A 340 -1.01 -16.22 -8.71
CA VAL A 340 -1.16 -15.52 -7.43
C VAL A 340 -1.87 -14.20 -7.63
N LEU A 341 -2.99 -13.98 -6.92
CA LEU A 341 -3.55 -12.65 -6.74
C LEU A 341 -2.92 -12.03 -5.50
N ARG A 342 -2.28 -10.87 -5.66
CA ARG A 342 -1.67 -10.14 -4.57
C ARG A 342 -2.42 -8.85 -4.32
N ILE A 343 -2.78 -8.64 -3.05
CA ILE A 343 -3.33 -7.40 -2.55
C ILE A 343 -2.35 -6.87 -1.51
N GLU A 344 -1.78 -5.70 -1.75
CA GLU A 344 -0.80 -5.10 -0.85
C GLU A 344 -1.25 -3.72 -0.39
N VAL A 345 -0.94 -3.40 0.86
CA VAL A 345 -1.01 -2.04 1.39
C VAL A 345 0.40 -1.54 1.63
N THR A 346 0.68 -0.37 1.08
CA THR A 346 1.95 0.34 1.23
C THR A 346 1.70 1.62 2.02
N CYS A 347 2.52 1.89 3.03
CA CYS A 347 2.63 3.21 3.64
C CYS A 347 4.02 3.78 3.36
N ASN A 348 4.08 4.84 2.55
CA ASN A 348 5.35 5.46 2.17
C ASN A 348 5.93 6.37 3.28
N ASN A 349 5.11 6.80 4.24
CA ASN A 349 5.55 7.58 5.38
C ASN A 349 4.64 7.36 6.58
N ALA A 350 5.13 6.59 7.54
CA ALA A 350 4.42 6.20 8.74
C ALA A 350 4.06 7.39 9.64
N ARG A 351 4.76 8.52 9.58
CA ARG A 351 4.49 9.71 10.42
C ARG A 351 3.07 10.26 10.25
N HIS A 352 2.43 9.99 9.12
CA HIS A 352 1.05 10.40 8.87
C HIS A 352 0.01 9.46 9.51
N ILE A 353 0.43 8.30 9.99
CA ILE A 353 -0.42 7.37 10.72
C ILE A 353 -0.40 7.77 12.20
N LYS A 354 -1.57 7.96 12.82
CA LYS A 354 -1.62 8.22 14.27
C LYS A 354 -1.06 7.02 15.06
N GLY A 355 -0.08 7.26 15.93
CA GLY A 355 0.45 6.27 16.86
C GLY A 355 1.93 6.45 17.17
N LYS A 356 2.50 5.52 17.93
CA LYS A 356 3.95 5.40 18.12
C LYS A 356 4.55 4.65 16.94
N HIS A 357 5.73 5.08 16.48
CA HIS A 357 6.42 4.52 15.31
C HIS A 357 7.73 3.83 15.63
N GLY A 358 8.09 3.72 16.90
CA GLY A 358 9.28 2.95 17.30
C GLY A 358 9.14 1.50 16.84
N VAL A 359 10.27 0.85 16.51
CA VAL A 359 10.29 -0.54 16.03
C VAL A 359 9.60 -1.52 16.98
N GLU A 360 9.50 -1.20 18.27
CA GLU A 360 8.74 -1.96 19.26
C GLU A 360 7.22 -1.99 19.00
N ASN A 361 6.71 -1.08 18.17
CA ASN A 361 5.30 -0.99 17.78
C ASN A 361 5.02 -1.56 16.38
N PHE A 362 5.99 -2.29 15.80
CA PHE A 362 5.87 -2.86 14.45
C PHE A 362 4.63 -3.72 14.26
N SER A 363 4.36 -4.65 15.19
CA SER A 363 3.18 -5.51 15.14
C SER A 363 1.86 -4.71 15.16
N VAL A 364 1.78 -3.66 15.98
CA VAL A 364 0.61 -2.77 16.05
C VAL A 364 0.39 -2.01 14.74
N MET A 365 1.47 -1.62 14.05
CA MET A 365 1.36 -0.99 12.73
C MET A 365 0.87 -1.97 11.67
N MET A 366 1.43 -3.19 11.66
CA MET A 366 1.05 -4.24 10.71
C MET A 366 -0.38 -4.72 10.92
N GLU A 367 -0.88 -4.71 12.15
CA GLU A 367 -2.29 -4.99 12.45
C GLU A 367 -3.23 -3.94 11.85
N LYS A 368 -2.87 -2.66 11.87
CA LYS A 368 -3.64 -1.61 11.16
C LYS A 368 -3.66 -1.85 9.65
N PHE A 369 -2.55 -2.32 9.07
CA PHE A 369 -2.45 -2.64 7.65
C PHE A 369 -3.34 -3.84 7.30
N ARG A 370 -3.34 -4.87 8.15
CA ARG A 370 -4.22 -6.03 8.03
C ARG A 370 -5.69 -5.62 8.03
N GLN A 371 -6.11 -4.80 8.97
CA GLN A 371 -7.49 -4.29 9.05
C GLN A 371 -7.90 -3.49 7.80
N ILE A 372 -6.97 -2.72 7.21
CA ILE A 372 -7.20 -2.01 5.94
C ILE A 372 -7.38 -3.00 4.79
N LEU A 373 -6.49 -3.99 4.68
CA LEU A 373 -6.59 -5.04 3.66
C LEU A 373 -7.90 -5.82 3.80
N GLU A 374 -8.28 -6.23 5.01
CA GLU A 374 -9.54 -6.93 5.28
C GLU A 374 -10.74 -6.09 4.90
N SER A 375 -10.76 -4.81 5.28
CA SER A 375 -11.84 -3.90 4.92
C SER A 375 -11.95 -3.75 3.39
N PHE A 376 -10.81 -3.69 2.72
CA PHE A 376 -10.74 -3.58 1.26
C PHE A 376 -11.20 -4.86 0.56
N ILE A 377 -10.70 -6.02 0.99
CA ILE A 377 -11.09 -7.35 0.47
C ILE A 377 -12.57 -7.59 0.68
N LYS A 378 -13.09 -7.24 1.86
CA LYS A 378 -14.51 -7.34 2.16
C LYS A 378 -15.35 -6.45 1.24
N ALA A 379 -14.90 -5.22 0.98
CA ALA A 379 -15.57 -4.32 0.04
C ALA A 379 -15.54 -4.87 -1.39
N LEU A 380 -14.40 -5.45 -1.82
CA LEU A 380 -14.29 -6.14 -3.10
C LEU A 380 -15.28 -7.30 -3.15
N GLN A 381 -15.27 -8.21 -2.19
CA GLN A 381 -16.19 -9.35 -2.22
C GLN A 381 -17.64 -8.92 -2.27
N LEU A 382 -18.06 -7.96 -1.44
CA LEU A 382 -19.44 -7.49 -1.47
C LEU A 382 -19.77 -6.89 -2.84
N SER A 383 -18.85 -6.18 -3.49
CA SER A 383 -19.10 -5.74 -4.87
C SER A 383 -19.33 -6.90 -5.86
N HIS A 384 -18.77 -8.08 -5.58
CA HIS A 384 -18.91 -9.29 -6.39
C HIS A 384 -20.13 -10.14 -6.03
N THR A 385 -20.48 -10.27 -4.74
CA THR A 385 -21.52 -11.20 -4.26
C THR A 385 -22.87 -10.54 -4.03
N SER A 386 -22.95 -9.20 -4.08
CA SER A 386 -24.21 -8.51 -3.79
C SER A 386 -25.21 -8.63 -4.94
N PHE A 387 -25.95 -9.72 -4.93
CA PHE A 387 -27.34 -9.70 -5.38
C PHE A 387 -28.16 -9.07 -4.25
N ILE A 388 -28.91 -8.02 -4.57
CA ILE A 388 -29.93 -7.49 -3.66
C ILE A 388 -31.03 -8.56 -3.66
N ASP A 389 -31.34 -9.13 -2.50
CA ASP A 389 -32.53 -9.96 -2.33
C ASP A 389 -33.76 -9.13 -2.76
N ASN A 390 -34.74 -9.75 -3.42
CA ASN A 390 -35.87 -9.06 -4.07
C ASN A 390 -36.62 -8.09 -3.13
N GLY A 391 -36.59 -8.32 -1.81
CA GLY A 391 -37.19 -7.42 -0.82
C GLY A 391 -36.31 -6.26 -0.33
N GLU A 392 -34.98 -6.34 -0.42
CA GLU A 392 -34.09 -5.29 0.11
C GLU A 392 -34.15 -4.00 -0.71
N PHE A 393 -34.30 -4.11 -2.04
CA PHE A 393 -34.43 -2.94 -2.92
C PHE A 393 -35.71 -2.14 -2.62
N ASP A 394 -36.82 -2.85 -2.43
CA ASP A 394 -38.09 -2.25 -2.04
C ASP A 394 -38.00 -1.63 -0.65
N GLN A 395 -37.38 -2.34 0.29
CA GLN A 395 -37.14 -1.81 1.64
C GLN A 395 -36.29 -0.54 1.64
N LEU A 396 -35.32 -0.37 0.73
CA LEU A 396 -34.58 0.89 0.61
C LEU A 396 -35.49 2.05 0.23
N CYS A 397 -36.41 1.83 -0.71
CA CYS A 397 -37.34 2.83 -1.22
C CYS A 397 -38.41 3.20 -0.18
N LEU A 398 -38.75 2.28 0.73
CA LEU A 398 -39.72 2.53 1.79
C LEU A 398 -39.19 3.49 2.87
N PRO A 399 -40.06 4.34 3.46
CA PRO A 399 -39.72 5.14 4.63
C PRO A 399 -39.20 4.30 5.81
N SER A 400 -38.36 4.90 6.65
CA SER A 400 -37.82 4.25 7.86
C SER A 400 -38.13 5.10 9.09
N LYS A 401 -38.30 4.47 10.25
CA LYS A 401 -38.44 5.18 11.54
C LYS A 401 -37.10 5.16 12.27
N LYS A 402 -36.75 6.28 12.91
CA LYS A 402 -35.62 6.35 13.84
C LYS A 402 -36.04 7.12 15.07
N GLY A 403 -36.30 6.40 16.17
CA GLY A 403 -37.07 6.93 17.29
C GLY A 403 -38.49 7.31 16.84
N ALA A 404 -39.01 8.43 17.33
CA ALA A 404 -40.34 8.94 16.96
C ALA A 404 -40.43 9.56 15.55
N GLN A 405 -39.30 9.83 14.88
CA GLN A 405 -39.29 10.55 13.60
C GLN A 405 -39.29 9.60 12.39
N ARG A 406 -40.23 9.84 11.44
CA ARG A 406 -40.27 9.19 10.13
C ARG A 406 -39.26 9.85 9.18
N LEU A 407 -38.46 9.05 8.51
CA LEU A 407 -37.49 9.45 7.50
C LEU A 407 -37.90 8.90 6.14
N ALA A 408 -37.76 9.72 5.09
CA ALA A 408 -38.00 9.29 3.73
C ALA A 408 -37.07 8.13 3.33
N GLY A 409 -37.56 7.27 2.44
CA GLY A 409 -36.76 6.21 1.85
C GLY A 409 -35.62 6.74 0.97
N ILE A 410 -34.79 5.81 0.53
CA ILE A 410 -33.68 6.05 -0.38
C ILE A 410 -34.11 5.62 -1.78
N ASP A 411 -34.69 6.58 -2.50
CA ASP A 411 -35.12 6.38 -3.88
C ASP A 411 -33.94 6.47 -4.86
N LEU A 412 -33.57 5.35 -5.45
CA LEU A 412 -32.47 5.23 -6.40
C LEU A 412 -32.78 5.85 -7.77
N ASN A 413 -34.03 6.21 -8.08
CA ASN A 413 -34.35 6.97 -9.29
C ASN A 413 -33.95 8.44 -9.17
N LYS A 414 -33.79 8.95 -7.95
CA LYS A 414 -33.30 10.32 -7.71
C LYS A 414 -31.78 10.38 -7.77
N ALA A 415 -31.25 11.22 -8.66
CA ALA A 415 -29.82 11.42 -8.85
C ALA A 415 -29.10 11.80 -7.54
N ARG A 416 -29.77 12.59 -6.68
CA ARG A 416 -29.24 12.96 -5.36
C ARG A 416 -28.94 11.75 -4.48
N CYS A 417 -29.85 10.79 -4.39
CA CYS A 417 -29.66 9.60 -3.56
C CYS A 417 -28.49 8.75 -4.07
N ARG A 418 -28.41 8.56 -5.40
CA ARG A 418 -27.31 7.82 -6.04
C ARG A 418 -25.95 8.49 -5.80
N ASN A 419 -25.87 9.80 -6.00
CA ASN A 419 -24.63 10.56 -5.82
C ASN A 419 -24.21 10.62 -4.34
N ALA A 420 -25.16 10.70 -3.41
CA ALA A 420 -24.89 10.60 -1.98
C ALA A 420 -24.34 9.20 -1.61
N MET A 421 -24.91 8.13 -2.17
CA MET A 421 -24.40 6.77 -1.97
C MET A 421 -23.00 6.59 -2.56
N LYS A 422 -22.72 7.11 -3.76
CA LYS A 422 -21.36 7.12 -4.36
C LYS A 422 -20.36 7.86 -3.48
N ALA A 423 -20.72 9.06 -3.01
CA ALA A 423 -19.86 9.85 -2.13
C ALA A 423 -19.60 9.14 -0.79
N VAL A 424 -20.60 8.46 -0.22
CA VAL A 424 -20.44 7.63 0.98
C VAL A 424 -19.54 6.42 0.72
N LEU A 425 -19.68 5.76 -0.43
CA LEU A 425 -18.81 4.66 -0.83
C LEU A 425 -17.35 5.12 -0.95
N GLU A 426 -17.08 6.26 -1.59
CA GLU A 426 -15.71 6.79 -1.67
C GLU A 426 -15.16 7.17 -0.29
N LEU A 427 -16.00 7.71 0.60
CA LEU A 427 -15.62 8.03 1.98
C LEU A 427 -15.51 6.81 2.90
N SER A 428 -16.06 5.66 2.51
CA SER A 428 -15.95 4.40 3.27
C SER A 428 -14.49 3.99 3.47
N THR A 429 -13.63 4.41 2.54
CA THR A 429 -12.20 4.16 2.57
C THR A 429 -11.50 4.92 3.70
N LYS A 430 -12.09 5.97 4.30
CA LYS A 430 -11.50 6.71 5.43
C LYS A 430 -11.62 5.93 6.75
N SER A 431 -10.53 5.27 7.17
CA SER A 431 -10.44 4.48 8.43
C SER A 431 -10.81 5.26 9.71
N GLY A 432 -10.59 6.58 9.73
CA GLY A 432 -10.97 7.44 10.85
C GLY A 432 -12.44 7.84 10.88
N GLY A 433 -13.26 7.37 9.94
CA GLY A 433 -14.61 7.84 9.68
C GLY A 433 -14.65 9.23 9.02
N PHE A 434 -15.84 9.65 8.61
CA PHE A 434 -16.07 10.90 7.88
C PHE A 434 -17.22 11.72 8.49
N SER A 435 -17.17 13.04 8.36
CA SER A 435 -18.21 13.95 8.83
C SER A 435 -19.26 14.26 7.74
N SER A 436 -20.34 14.95 8.12
CA SER A 436 -21.29 15.50 7.13
C SER A 436 -20.64 16.54 6.21
N LYS A 437 -19.62 17.27 6.70
CA LYS A 437 -18.84 18.20 5.88
C LYS A 437 -18.00 17.47 4.84
N ASP A 438 -17.34 16.38 5.23
CA ASP A 438 -16.61 15.50 4.30
C ASP A 438 -17.54 14.97 3.20
N LEU A 439 -18.75 14.54 3.56
CA LEU A 439 -19.75 14.06 2.61
C LEU A 439 -20.21 15.16 1.66
N ALA A 440 -20.47 16.37 2.15
CA ALA A 440 -20.87 17.49 1.29
C ALA A 440 -19.77 17.83 0.27
N ASN A 441 -18.53 17.95 0.72
CA ASN A 441 -17.38 18.24 -0.14
C ASN A 441 -17.19 17.15 -1.19
N LYS A 442 -17.31 15.87 -0.78
CA LYS A 442 -17.15 14.74 -1.70
C LYS A 442 -18.28 14.65 -2.71
N TYR A 443 -19.52 14.91 -2.29
CA TYR A 443 -20.66 14.99 -3.18
C TYR A 443 -20.44 16.05 -4.26
N VAL A 444 -20.05 17.26 -3.87
CA VAL A 444 -19.74 18.37 -4.79
C VAL A 444 -18.61 18.00 -5.75
N GLN A 445 -17.54 17.36 -5.23
CA GLN A 445 -16.42 16.89 -6.05
C GLN A 445 -16.85 15.90 -7.15
N ILE A 446 -17.76 14.97 -6.82
CA ILE A 446 -18.26 13.95 -7.76
C ILE A 446 -19.22 14.57 -8.78
N THR A 447 -20.15 15.41 -8.34
CA THR A 447 -21.21 15.94 -9.22
C THR A 447 -20.84 17.22 -9.94
N GLN A 448 -19.72 17.86 -9.58
CA GLN A 448 -19.25 19.14 -10.14
C GLN A 448 -20.30 20.27 -10.09
N ILE A 449 -21.18 20.24 -9.07
CA ILE A 449 -22.19 21.29 -8.87
C ILE A 449 -21.65 22.35 -7.91
N PRO A 450 -22.16 23.59 -7.94
CA PRO A 450 -21.77 24.61 -6.95
C PRO A 450 -22.02 24.14 -5.51
N GLU A 451 -21.10 24.45 -4.59
CA GLU A 451 -21.20 24.07 -3.16
C GLU A 451 -22.52 24.50 -2.50
N GLN A 452 -23.10 25.59 -3.02
CA GLN A 452 -24.37 26.16 -2.57
C GLN A 452 -25.53 25.16 -2.67
N ASN A 453 -25.48 24.27 -3.67
CA ASN A 453 -26.56 23.33 -4.01
C ASN A 453 -26.53 22.07 -3.13
N TYR A 454 -25.40 21.74 -2.50
CA TYR A 454 -25.28 20.60 -1.58
C TYR A 454 -24.44 20.92 -0.34
N LYS A 455 -25.10 21.51 0.66
CA LYS A 455 -24.46 21.93 1.93
C LYS A 455 -24.40 20.80 2.96
N SER A 456 -23.60 21.01 4.02
CA SER A 456 -23.47 20.07 5.15
C SER A 456 -24.80 19.64 5.79
N ARG A 457 -25.84 20.49 5.77
CA ARG A 457 -27.19 20.14 6.24
C ARG A 457 -27.88 19.08 5.37
N HIS A 458 -27.67 19.12 4.05
CA HIS A 458 -28.20 18.14 3.11
C HIS A 458 -27.50 16.79 3.31
N ALA A 459 -26.17 16.81 3.44
CA ALA A 459 -25.37 15.64 3.80
C ALA A 459 -25.77 15.01 5.13
N ALA A 460 -26.04 15.83 6.16
CA ALA A 460 -26.51 15.34 7.46
C ALA A 460 -27.88 14.63 7.36
N TYR A 461 -28.80 15.16 6.54
CA TYR A 461 -30.09 14.53 6.28
C TYR A 461 -29.94 13.20 5.52
N ASP A 462 -29.11 13.16 4.48
CA ASP A 462 -28.87 11.92 3.73
C ASP A 462 -28.17 10.86 4.60
N LEU A 463 -27.23 11.26 5.47
CA LEU A 463 -26.62 10.36 6.47
C LEU A 463 -27.63 9.84 7.50
N ARG A 464 -28.61 10.64 7.90
CA ARG A 464 -29.69 10.17 8.79
C ARG A 464 -30.50 9.05 8.14
N LYS A 465 -30.85 9.18 6.85
CA LYS A 465 -31.56 8.15 6.08
C LYS A 465 -30.72 6.87 5.96
N LEU A 466 -29.48 7.01 5.51
CA LEU A 466 -28.55 5.88 5.40
C LEU A 466 -28.34 5.19 6.75
N ARG A 467 -28.30 5.94 7.85
CA ARG A 467 -28.19 5.37 9.20
C ARG A 467 -29.44 4.64 9.65
N ALA A 468 -30.62 5.15 9.31
CA ALA A 468 -31.88 4.45 9.60
C ALA A 468 -32.01 3.13 8.83
N LYS A 469 -31.35 3.03 7.66
CA LYS A 469 -31.21 1.79 6.87
C LYS A 469 -29.98 0.95 7.25
N GLN A 470 -29.30 1.27 8.36
CA GLN A 470 -28.10 0.56 8.82
C GLN A 470 -26.94 0.52 7.81
N ILE A 471 -26.96 1.38 6.78
CA ILE A 471 -25.89 1.50 5.77
C ILE A 471 -24.68 2.24 6.35
N VAL A 472 -24.92 3.21 7.24
CA VAL A 472 -23.86 3.92 7.96
C VAL A 472 -24.15 3.93 9.45
N GLN A 473 -23.10 3.89 10.26
CA GLN A 473 -23.17 4.01 11.71
C GLN A 473 -22.40 5.24 12.19
N LYS A 474 -22.84 5.82 13.32
CA LYS A 474 -22.13 6.93 13.96
C LYS A 474 -21.08 6.34 14.89
N LYS A 475 -19.84 6.84 14.85
CA LYS A 475 -18.79 6.42 15.76
C LYS A 475 -19.06 6.98 17.16
N GLU A 476 -18.89 6.15 18.19
CA GLU A 476 -19.06 6.57 19.58
C GLU A 476 -18.18 7.77 19.91
N ASN A 477 -18.71 8.68 20.73
CA ASN A 477 -18.03 9.89 21.19
C ASN A 477 -17.43 10.76 20.07
N SER A 478 -18.00 10.70 18.85
CA SER A 478 -17.53 11.45 17.69
C SER A 478 -18.67 12.00 16.84
N ARG A 479 -18.39 13.06 16.07
CA ARG A 479 -19.29 13.57 15.02
C ARG A 479 -19.09 12.83 13.67
N LYS A 480 -18.31 11.75 13.67
CA LYS A 480 -17.96 10.98 12.47
C LYS A 480 -18.84 9.75 12.29
N TYR A 481 -18.95 9.36 11.02
CA TYR A 481 -19.69 8.19 10.55
C TYR A 481 -18.72 7.19 9.92
N GLN A 482 -19.12 5.93 9.92
CA GLN A 482 -18.44 4.83 9.24
C GLN A 482 -19.50 4.03 8.46
N VAL A 483 -19.16 3.60 7.25
CA VAL A 483 -20.05 2.73 6.47
C VAL A 483 -20.00 1.34 7.07
N THR A 484 -21.15 0.71 7.24
CA THR A 484 -21.21 -0.68 7.71
C THR A 484 -20.82 -1.63 6.57
N THR A 485 -20.41 -2.85 6.91
CA THR A 485 -20.17 -3.89 5.90
C THR A 485 -21.39 -4.09 5.00
N ARG A 486 -22.57 -4.28 5.59
CA ARG A 486 -23.84 -4.38 4.84
C ARG A 486 -24.08 -3.15 3.98
N GLY A 487 -23.77 -1.96 4.50
CA GLY A 487 -23.92 -0.70 3.78
C GLY A 487 -23.10 -0.61 2.51
N ILE A 488 -21.85 -1.10 2.52
CA ILE A 488 -21.01 -1.18 1.31
C ILE A 488 -21.67 -2.08 0.28
N ALA A 489 -22.10 -3.28 0.69
CA ALA A 489 -22.78 -4.25 -0.16
C ALA A 489 -24.00 -3.62 -0.85
N VAL A 490 -24.90 -3.08 -0.04
CA VAL A 490 -26.16 -2.48 -0.47
C VAL A 490 -25.90 -1.30 -1.41
N ILE A 491 -24.96 -0.41 -1.09
CA ILE A 491 -24.62 0.73 -1.95
C ILE A 491 -24.10 0.26 -3.30
N VAL A 492 -23.14 -0.66 -3.32
CA VAL A 492 -22.54 -1.14 -4.56
C VAL A 492 -23.57 -1.86 -5.41
N ALA A 493 -24.30 -2.80 -4.84
CA ALA A 493 -25.35 -3.55 -5.53
C ALA A 493 -26.40 -2.61 -6.14
N SER A 494 -26.85 -1.61 -5.36
CA SER A 494 -27.86 -0.64 -5.79
C SER A 494 -27.39 0.22 -6.96
N ILE A 495 -26.14 0.70 -6.90
CA ILE A 495 -25.55 1.53 -7.96
C ILE A 495 -25.31 0.70 -9.22
N VAL A 496 -24.74 -0.50 -9.08
CA VAL A 496 -24.45 -1.41 -10.19
C VAL A 496 -25.75 -1.83 -10.87
N PHE A 497 -26.73 -2.33 -10.11
CA PHE A 497 -28.03 -2.71 -10.65
C PHE A 497 -28.68 -1.55 -11.41
N ARG A 498 -28.78 -0.35 -10.80
CA ARG A 498 -29.52 0.77 -11.40
C ARG A 498 -28.84 1.41 -12.60
N GLU A 499 -27.54 1.69 -12.51
CA GLU A 499 -26.81 2.43 -13.55
C GLU A 499 -26.28 1.52 -14.65
N LYS A 500 -26.12 0.23 -14.37
CA LYS A 500 -25.26 -0.65 -15.18
C LYS A 500 -25.94 -1.94 -15.62
N ILE A 501 -27.05 -2.34 -15.00
CA ILE A 501 -27.92 -3.41 -15.49
C ILE A 501 -29.22 -2.81 -16.04
N PHE A 502 -29.98 -2.13 -15.18
CA PHE A 502 -31.29 -1.59 -15.52
C PHE A 502 -31.23 -0.49 -16.58
N LYS A 503 -30.29 0.46 -16.47
CA LYS A 503 -30.17 1.56 -17.44
C LYS A 503 -29.73 1.06 -18.83
N PRO A 504 -28.69 0.22 -19.00
CA PRO A 504 -28.34 -0.32 -20.32
C PRO A 504 -29.43 -1.19 -20.94
N ILE A 505 -30.10 -2.04 -20.15
CA ILE A 505 -31.24 -2.83 -20.65
C ILE A 505 -32.39 -1.91 -21.11
N SER A 506 -32.77 -0.91 -20.29
CA SER A 506 -33.83 0.04 -20.65
C SER A 506 -33.47 0.98 -21.80
N THR A 507 -32.20 1.35 -21.95
CA THR A 507 -31.72 2.19 -23.07
C THR A 507 -31.56 1.37 -24.35
N GLY A 508 -31.13 0.11 -24.24
CA GLY A 508 -30.99 -0.83 -25.34
C GLY A 508 -32.33 -1.23 -25.97
N ILE A 509 -33.41 -1.26 -25.18
CA ILE A 509 -34.78 -1.39 -25.68
C ILE A 509 -35.10 -0.27 -26.68
N ASN A 510 -34.61 0.95 -26.48
CA ASN A 510 -34.98 2.15 -27.24
C ASN A 510 -34.08 2.49 -28.46
N LYS A 511 -32.94 1.81 -28.67
CA LYS A 511 -32.09 2.08 -29.86
C LYS A 511 -32.38 1.11 -31.00
N LYS A 512 -32.79 1.65 -32.17
CA LYS A 512 -32.92 0.90 -33.43
C LYS A 512 -31.57 0.55 -34.08
N GLU A 513 -30.51 1.29 -33.75
CA GLU A 513 -29.24 1.30 -34.50
C GLU A 513 -28.26 0.17 -34.14
N ILE A 514 -28.48 -0.58 -33.06
CA ILE A 514 -27.55 -1.65 -32.62
C ILE A 514 -27.77 -2.96 -33.40
N ALA A 515 -28.85 -3.06 -34.19
CA ALA A 515 -29.26 -4.29 -34.87
C ALA A 515 -28.52 -4.60 -36.19
N GLN A 516 -27.59 -3.76 -36.65
CA GLN A 516 -27.03 -3.93 -38.01
C GLN A 516 -25.81 -4.87 -38.12
N ALA A 517 -25.10 -5.21 -37.03
CA ALA A 517 -23.99 -6.19 -37.08
C ALA A 517 -23.61 -6.80 -35.71
N PRO A 518 -24.39 -7.74 -35.15
CA PRO A 518 -24.16 -8.31 -33.81
C PRO A 518 -22.80 -9.01 -33.63
N GLN A 519 -22.23 -9.54 -34.72
CA GLN A 519 -20.96 -10.28 -34.69
C GLN A 519 -19.71 -9.40 -34.49
N LYS A 520 -19.82 -8.07 -34.69
CA LYS A 520 -18.73 -7.11 -34.43
C LYS A 520 -18.77 -6.50 -33.02
N LEU A 521 -19.79 -6.84 -32.22
CA LEU A 521 -20.00 -6.29 -30.88
C LEU A 521 -19.24 -7.08 -29.80
N ALA A 522 -18.96 -6.45 -28.67
CA ALA A 522 -18.40 -7.15 -27.52
C ALA A 522 -19.41 -8.19 -26.99
N LYS A 523 -18.92 -9.28 -26.39
CA LYS A 523 -19.77 -10.38 -25.87
C LYS A 523 -20.89 -9.90 -24.94
N ILE A 524 -20.65 -8.83 -24.18
CA ILE A 524 -21.65 -8.24 -23.27
C ILE A 524 -22.79 -7.53 -24.01
N ASP A 525 -22.51 -6.90 -25.15
CA ASP A 525 -23.52 -6.22 -25.98
C ASP A 525 -24.41 -7.25 -26.66
N GLN A 526 -23.84 -8.39 -27.09
CA GLN A 526 -24.62 -9.54 -27.60
C GLN A 526 -25.56 -10.09 -26.53
N ILE A 527 -25.10 -10.21 -25.29
CA ILE A 527 -25.94 -10.63 -24.15
C ILE A 527 -27.05 -9.61 -23.90
N TYR A 528 -26.76 -8.30 -23.92
CA TYR A 528 -27.80 -7.28 -23.76
C TYR A 528 -28.85 -7.30 -24.87
N LEU A 529 -28.46 -7.57 -26.12
CA LEU A 529 -29.40 -7.73 -27.23
C LEU A 529 -30.26 -8.99 -27.05
N SER A 530 -29.68 -10.12 -26.65
CA SER A 530 -30.44 -11.35 -26.38
C SER A 530 -31.43 -11.16 -25.22
N ILE A 531 -31.01 -10.49 -24.14
CA ILE A 531 -31.89 -10.13 -23.02
C ILE A 531 -33.03 -9.22 -23.50
N ARG A 532 -32.75 -8.24 -24.38
CA ARG A 532 -33.77 -7.37 -24.97
C ARG A 532 -34.81 -8.18 -25.74
N GLU A 533 -34.39 -9.10 -26.60
CA GLU A 533 -35.31 -9.96 -27.36
C GLU A 533 -36.21 -10.76 -26.41
N LYS A 534 -35.63 -11.38 -25.38
CA LYS A 534 -36.40 -12.12 -24.36
C LYS A 534 -37.34 -11.22 -23.56
N ILE A 535 -36.95 -10.00 -23.22
CA ILE A 535 -37.84 -9.03 -22.55
C ILE A 535 -39.00 -8.64 -23.48
N MET A 536 -38.74 -8.43 -24.77
CA MET A 536 -39.81 -8.13 -25.74
C MET A 536 -40.76 -9.30 -25.92
N ASP A 537 -40.26 -10.54 -25.94
CA ASP A 537 -41.08 -11.76 -25.95
C ASP A 537 -41.96 -11.83 -24.70
N ILE A 538 -41.38 -11.57 -23.52
CA ILE A 538 -42.10 -11.50 -22.25
C ILE A 538 -43.18 -10.40 -22.29
N CYS A 539 -42.86 -9.20 -22.76
CA CYS A 539 -43.83 -8.11 -22.89
C CYS A 539 -45.00 -8.48 -23.81
N LYS A 540 -44.74 -9.19 -24.92
CA LYS A 540 -45.80 -9.73 -25.79
C LYS A 540 -46.67 -10.74 -25.04
N CYS A 541 -46.09 -11.65 -24.26
CA CYS A 541 -46.85 -12.59 -23.45
C CYS A 541 -47.74 -11.91 -22.39
N TYR A 542 -47.29 -10.79 -21.82
CA TYR A 542 -48.07 -10.00 -20.85
C TYR A 542 -48.98 -8.93 -21.50
N GLY A 543 -49.03 -8.83 -22.83
CA GLY A 543 -49.81 -7.81 -23.52
C GLY A 543 -49.35 -6.36 -23.28
N VAL A 544 -48.10 -6.17 -22.85
CA VAL A 544 -47.52 -4.85 -22.55
C VAL A 544 -46.92 -4.26 -23.82
N GLU A 545 -47.52 -3.18 -24.32
CA GLU A 545 -47.02 -2.47 -25.49
C GLU A 545 -45.89 -1.50 -25.09
N VAL A 546 -44.64 -1.89 -25.37
CA VAL A 546 -43.48 -1.04 -25.12
C VAL A 546 -43.40 0.02 -26.23
N LYS A 547 -43.97 1.21 -25.98
CA LYS A 547 -43.78 2.36 -26.86
C LYS A 547 -42.32 2.79 -26.85
N LEU A 548 -41.60 2.42 -27.92
CA LEU A 548 -40.25 2.90 -28.19
C LEU A 548 -40.31 4.42 -28.34
N CYS A 549 -39.61 5.13 -27.45
CA CYS A 549 -39.54 6.58 -27.49
C CYS A 549 -38.90 7.00 -28.83
N LYS A 550 -39.69 7.59 -29.73
CA LYS A 550 -39.15 8.25 -30.92
C LYS A 550 -38.63 9.62 -30.46
N THR A 551 -37.33 9.90 -30.68
CA THR A 551 -36.57 11.12 -30.33
C THR A 551 -36.27 11.31 -28.82
N CYS A 552 -35.07 11.76 -28.38
CA CYS A 552 -33.98 12.51 -29.01
C CYS A 552 -32.59 11.84 -28.88
#